data_AF-A0AAU8MXA6-F1
#
_entry.id   AF-A0AAU8MXA6-F1
#
_cell.length_a   1.000
_cell.length_b   1.000
_cell.length_c   1.000
_cell.angle_alpha   90.00
_cell.angle_beta   90.00
_cell.angle_gamma   90.00
#
_symmetry.space_group_name_H-M   'P 1'
#
loop_
_entity.id
_entity.type
_entity.pdbx_description
1 polymer ?
#
loop_
_entity_poly.entity_id
_entity_poly.type
_entity_poly.pdbx_seq_one_letter_code
_entity_poly.pdbx_strand_id
1 'polypeptide(L)'
;MSNAFLHPTVVALGMLGLAMLGGSAIQYTFLRGLAKRHAAQWHHAGKPTIWTDQSVLSAWPTVRYLQRQAYRASGDAAGIAFCRRYRMPMVIGYWSTVAAFAALLLSLFTVGWPTAWS
;
A
#
# COMPACT_ATOMS: atom_id res chain seq x y z
N MET A 1 4.91 36.24 -3.29
CA MET A 1 4.55 34.94 -2.67
C MET A 1 5.23 33.85 -3.46
N SER A 2 6.32 33.30 -2.94
CA SER A 2 7.05 32.21 -3.58
C SER A 2 6.15 30.96 -3.63
N ASN A 3 5.96 30.40 -4.82
CA ASN A 3 5.19 29.17 -5.07
C ASN A 3 5.92 27.92 -4.53
N ALA A 4 6.34 27.94 -3.27
CA ALA A 4 7.03 26.81 -2.61
C ALA A 4 6.17 25.53 -2.62
N PHE A 5 4.84 25.67 -2.68
CA PHE A 5 3.89 24.55 -2.78
C PHE A 5 3.91 23.83 -4.14
N LEU A 6 4.37 24.47 -5.21
CA LEU A 6 4.55 23.84 -6.52
C LEU A 6 5.95 23.22 -6.69
N HIS A 7 6.79 23.27 -5.65
CA HIS A 7 8.12 22.68 -5.71
C HIS A 7 7.99 21.17 -5.94
N PRO A 8 8.73 20.58 -6.90
CA PRO A 8 8.60 19.16 -7.25
C PRO A 8 8.70 18.21 -6.04
N THR A 9 9.59 18.52 -5.09
CA THR A 9 9.77 17.74 -3.86
C THR A 9 8.53 17.79 -2.94
N VAL A 10 7.86 18.94 -2.84
CA VAL A 10 6.63 19.11 -2.02
C VAL A 10 5.46 18.39 -2.68
N VAL A 11 5.33 18.48 -4.00
CA VAL A 11 4.32 17.75 -4.76
C VAL A 11 4.53 16.23 -4.61
N ALA A 12 5.76 15.75 -4.78
CA ALA A 12 6.10 14.33 -4.62
C ALA A 12 5.83 13.85 -3.18
N LEU A 13 6.12 14.68 -2.17
CA LEU A 13 5.81 14.38 -0.77
C LEU A 13 4.30 14.29 -0.52
N GLY A 14 3.52 15.21 -1.08
CA GLY A 14 2.05 15.16 -1.01
C GLY A 14 1.47 13.92 -1.69
N MET A 15 1.97 13.57 -2.87
CA MET A 15 1.58 12.34 -3.58
C MET A 15 1.95 11.09 -2.79
N LEU A 16 3.14 11.04 -2.18
CA LEU A 16 3.53 9.94 -1.30
C LEU A 16 2.60 9.83 -0.09
N GLY A 17 2.28 10.95 0.57
CA GLY A 17 1.36 10.99 1.70
C GLY A 17 -0.03 10.46 1.33
N LEU A 18 -0.59 10.91 0.20
CA LEU A 18 -1.87 10.41 -0.31
C LEU A 18 -1.84 8.92 -0.65
N ALA A 19 -0.76 8.44 -1.28
CA ALA A 19 -0.59 7.03 -1.61
C ALA A 19 -0.50 6.17 -0.34
N MET A 20 0.25 6.61 0.67
CA MET A 20 0.37 5.91 1.96
C MET A 20 -0.95 5.86 2.71
N LEU A 21 -1.68 6.98 2.80
CA LEU A 21 -2.98 7.02 3.47
C LEU A 21 -4.01 6.14 2.75
N GLY A 22 -4.10 6.26 1.42
CA GLY A 22 -5.01 5.46 0.61
C GLY A 22 -4.70 3.96 0.68
N GLY A 23 -3.42 3.60 0.52
CA GLY A 23 -2.94 2.23 0.65
C GLY A 23 -3.22 1.65 2.03
N SER A 24 -2.97 2.41 3.09
CA SER A 24 -3.23 2.00 4.47
C SER A 24 -4.72 1.77 4.73
N ALA A 25 -5.60 2.63 4.22
CA ALA A 25 -7.05 2.45 4.36
C ALA A 25 -7.55 1.20 3.64
N ILE A 26 -7.06 0.95 2.41
CA ILE A 26 -7.38 -0.26 1.64
C ILE A 26 -6.87 -1.51 2.38
N GLN A 27 -5.63 -1.48 2.85
CA GLN A 27 -5.03 -2.59 3.60
C GLN A 27 -5.78 -2.87 4.90
N TYR A 28 -6.15 -1.82 5.65
CA TYR A 28 -6.95 -1.92 6.87
C TYR A 28 -8.31 -2.57 6.60
N THR A 29 -9.04 -2.09 5.58
CA THR A 29 -10.37 -2.63 5.23
C THR A 29 -10.28 -4.08 4.76
N PHE A 30 -9.25 -4.42 3.96
CA PHE A 30 -9.00 -5.79 3.53
C PHE A 30 -8.69 -6.70 4.71
N LEU A 31 -7.73 -6.36 5.57
CA LEU A 31 -7.34 -7.19 6.69
C LEU A 31 -8.50 -7.35 7.68
N ARG A 32 -9.18 -6.26 8.02
CA ARG A 32 -10.34 -6.33 8.92
C ARG A 32 -11.48 -7.16 8.32
N GLY A 33 -11.71 -7.07 7.01
CA GLY A 33 -12.70 -7.88 6.29
C GLY A 33 -12.31 -9.36 6.26
N LEU A 34 -11.06 -9.66 5.95
CA LEU A 34 -10.52 -11.01 5.88
C LEU A 34 -10.57 -11.69 7.26
N ALA A 35 -10.17 -10.99 8.33
CA ALA A 35 -10.21 -11.50 9.70
C ALA A 35 -11.63 -11.84 10.17
N LYS A 36 -12.58 -10.93 9.89
CA LYS A 36 -13.95 -11.04 10.40
C LYS A 36 -14.83 -12.00 9.60
N ARG A 37 -14.67 -12.04 8.28
CA ARG A 37 -15.60 -12.74 7.38
C ARG A 37 -15.03 -14.02 6.78
N HIS A 38 -13.71 -14.17 6.74
CA HIS A 38 -13.03 -15.26 6.05
C HIS A 38 -11.89 -15.83 6.91
N ALA A 39 -12.22 -16.30 8.12
CA ALA A 39 -11.23 -16.78 9.11
C ALA A 39 -10.36 -17.93 8.60
N ALA A 40 -10.92 -18.83 7.77
CA ALA A 40 -10.18 -19.91 7.11
C ALA A 40 -9.11 -19.34 6.16
N GLN A 41 -9.48 -18.35 5.33
CA GLN A 41 -8.58 -17.63 4.43
C GLN A 41 -7.51 -16.83 5.20
N TRP A 42 -7.88 -16.26 6.35
CA TRP A 42 -6.99 -15.52 7.25
C TRP A 42 -5.90 -16.43 7.86
N HIS A 43 -6.29 -17.61 8.33
CA HIS A 43 -5.32 -18.60 8.83
C HIS A 43 -4.39 -19.09 7.72
N HIS A 44 -4.95 -19.36 6.53
CA HIS A 44 -4.16 -19.76 5.36
C HIS A 44 -3.15 -18.69 4.93
N ALA A 45 -3.50 -17.41 5.09
CA ALA A 45 -2.60 -16.29 4.79
C ALA A 45 -1.48 -16.08 5.83
N GLY A 46 -1.44 -16.88 6.91
CA GLY A 46 -0.44 -16.74 7.98
C GLY A 46 -0.80 -15.71 9.04
N LYS A 47 -2.09 -15.34 9.17
CA LYS A 47 -2.60 -14.34 10.13
C LYS A 47 -1.94 -12.96 10.00
N PRO A 48 -1.88 -12.36 8.79
CA PRO A 48 -1.30 -11.03 8.60
C PRO A 48 -2.07 -10.01 9.44
N THR A 49 -1.40 -9.25 10.32
CA THR A 49 -2.03 -8.20 11.12
C THR A 49 -1.55 -6.82 10.66
N ILE A 50 -2.33 -5.79 10.94
CA ILE A 50 -1.93 -4.38 10.68
C ILE A 50 -0.60 -4.04 11.37
N TRP A 51 -0.32 -4.68 12.51
CA TRP A 51 0.92 -4.54 13.26
C TRP A 51 2.10 -5.29 12.64
N THR A 52 1.85 -6.39 11.93
CA THR A 52 2.91 -7.08 11.16
C THR A 52 3.16 -6.41 9.82
N ASP A 53 2.19 -5.72 9.24
CA ASP A 53 2.28 -5.06 7.93
C ASP A 53 2.36 -3.50 8.02
N GLN A 54 2.97 -2.93 9.08
CA GLN A 54 2.98 -1.47 9.32
C GLN A 54 3.75 -0.64 8.28
N SER A 55 4.76 -1.23 7.66
CA SER A 55 5.61 -0.60 6.65
C SER A 55 5.34 -1.16 5.26
N VAL A 56 5.70 -0.38 4.23
CA VAL A 56 5.67 -0.83 2.83
C VAL A 56 6.48 -2.12 2.66
N LEU A 57 7.61 -2.25 3.33
CA LEU A 57 8.41 -3.49 3.27
C LEU A 57 7.69 -4.67 3.92
N SER A 58 6.99 -4.43 5.02
CA SER A 58 6.27 -5.49 5.72
C SER A 58 4.93 -5.86 5.09
N ALA A 59 4.30 -4.98 4.31
CA ALA A 59 3.09 -5.31 3.55
C ALA A 59 3.37 -6.23 2.33
N TRP A 60 4.64 -6.43 1.99
CA TRP A 60 5.07 -7.25 0.86
C TRP A 60 4.55 -8.70 0.87
N PRO A 61 4.55 -9.46 1.98
CA PRO A 61 4.02 -10.82 2.00
C PRO A 61 2.54 -10.87 1.64
N THR A 62 1.75 -9.92 2.13
CA THR A 62 0.31 -9.80 1.82
C THR A 62 0.08 -9.45 0.36
N VAL A 63 0.83 -8.49 -0.18
CA VAL A 63 0.76 -8.12 -1.61
C VAL A 63 1.22 -9.27 -2.51
N ARG A 64 2.31 -9.95 -2.14
CA ARG A 64 2.84 -11.12 -2.85
C ARG A 64 1.86 -12.29 -2.81
N TYR A 65 1.18 -12.51 -1.68
CA TYR A 65 0.12 -13.52 -1.55
C TYR A 65 -1.04 -13.24 -2.53
N LEU A 66 -1.47 -11.97 -2.62
CA LEU A 66 -2.49 -11.53 -3.57
C LEU A 66 -2.01 -11.61 -5.03
N GLN A 67 -0.77 -11.23 -5.33
CA GLN A 67 -0.17 -11.32 -6.67
C GLN A 67 -0.05 -12.77 -7.15
N ARG A 68 0.47 -13.66 -6.30
CA ARG A 68 0.64 -15.09 -6.60
C ARG A 68 -0.68 -15.87 -6.61
N GLN A 69 -1.78 -15.22 -6.22
CA GLN A 69 -3.10 -15.83 -6.14
C GLN A 69 -3.13 -17.07 -5.23
N ALA A 70 -2.25 -17.13 -4.22
CA ALA A 70 -2.17 -18.24 -3.29
C ALA A 70 -3.47 -18.45 -2.51
N TYR A 71 -4.32 -17.42 -2.43
CA TYR A 71 -5.68 -17.49 -1.91
C TYR A 71 -6.59 -18.48 -2.66
N ARG A 72 -6.27 -18.90 -3.89
CA ARG A 72 -7.05 -19.91 -4.62
C ARG A 72 -6.92 -21.31 -4.00
N ALA A 73 -5.85 -21.58 -3.27
CA ALA A 73 -5.60 -22.88 -2.66
C ALA A 73 -6.43 -23.14 -1.38
N SER A 74 -7.10 -22.12 -0.82
CA SER A 74 -7.87 -22.25 0.43
C SER A 74 -9.17 -23.04 0.29
N GLY A 75 -9.70 -23.22 -0.92
CA GLY A 75 -11.00 -23.83 -1.17
C GLY A 75 -12.23 -23.00 -0.76
N ASP A 76 -12.06 -21.81 -0.14
CA ASP A 76 -13.17 -20.92 0.24
C ASP A 76 -13.56 -20.00 -0.92
N ALA A 77 -14.62 -20.37 -1.65
CA ALA A 77 -15.11 -19.61 -2.79
C ALA A 77 -15.47 -18.15 -2.45
N ALA A 78 -16.02 -17.89 -1.27
CA ALA A 78 -16.38 -16.54 -0.84
C ALA A 78 -15.12 -15.71 -0.51
N GLY A 79 -14.15 -16.32 0.19
CA GLY A 79 -12.85 -15.71 0.47
C GLY A 79 -12.02 -15.42 -0.79
N ILE A 80 -12.09 -16.31 -1.78
CA ILE A 80 -11.46 -16.12 -3.10
C ILE A 80 -12.06 -14.92 -3.84
N ALA A 81 -13.39 -14.78 -3.84
CA ALA A 81 -14.06 -13.64 -4.48
C ALA A 81 -13.70 -12.31 -3.79
N PHE A 82 -13.65 -12.31 -2.45
CA PHE A 82 -13.19 -11.16 -1.66
C PHE A 82 -11.74 -10.78 -2.00
N CYS A 83 -10.82 -11.74 -1.96
CA CYS A 83 -9.41 -11.49 -2.30
C CYS A 83 -9.24 -11.00 -3.74
N ARG A 84 -10.03 -11.53 -4.69
CA ARG A 84 -10.00 -11.09 -6.09
C ARG A 84 -10.41 -9.63 -6.23
N ARG A 85 -11.45 -9.18 -5.51
CA ARG A 85 -11.90 -7.77 -5.53
C ARG A 85 -10.85 -6.81 -4.97
N TYR A 86 -10.17 -7.21 -3.89
CA TYR A 86 -9.16 -6.37 -3.23
C TYR A 86 -7.75 -6.50 -3.80
N ARG A 87 -7.48 -7.48 -4.68
CA ARG A 87 -6.17 -7.71 -5.29
C ARG A 87 -5.67 -6.47 -6.04
N MET A 88 -6.45 -5.96 -6.98
CA MET A 88 -6.05 -4.81 -7.80
C MET A 88 -5.78 -3.56 -6.96
N PRO A 89 -6.67 -3.11 -6.07
CA PRO A 89 -6.41 -1.92 -5.27
C PRO A 89 -5.22 -2.09 -4.30
N MET A 90 -5.01 -3.28 -3.72
CA MET A 90 -3.82 -3.58 -2.91
C MET A 90 -2.52 -3.49 -3.71
N VAL A 91 -2.47 -4.15 -4.87
CA VAL A 91 -1.25 -4.21 -5.69
C VAL A 91 -0.94 -2.85 -6.29
N ILE A 92 -1.95 -2.15 -6.81
CA ILE A 92 -1.79 -0.80 -7.37
C ILE A 92 -1.36 0.17 -6.27
N GLY A 93 -2.03 0.16 -5.11
CA GLY A 93 -1.68 1.03 -3.98
C GLY A 93 -0.24 0.80 -3.48
N TYR A 94 0.20 -0.45 -3.47
CA TYR A 94 1.58 -0.80 -3.13
C TYR A 94 2.58 -0.19 -4.12
N TRP A 95 2.41 -0.47 -5.42
CA TRP A 95 3.33 0.02 -6.45
C TRP A 95 3.28 1.54 -6.62
N SER A 96 2.11 2.17 -6.42
CA SER A 96 2.01 3.63 -6.42
C SER A 96 2.79 4.25 -5.26
N THR A 97 2.77 3.62 -4.08
CA THR A 97 3.55 4.09 -2.92
C THR A 97 5.06 3.95 -3.18
N VAL A 98 5.48 2.82 -3.75
CA VAL A 98 6.88 2.59 -4.14
C VAL A 98 7.33 3.60 -5.20
N ALA A 99 6.52 3.83 -6.23
CA ALA A 99 6.81 4.79 -7.28
C ALA A 99 6.87 6.24 -6.75
N ALA A 100 5.92 6.63 -5.88
CA ALA A 100 5.92 7.95 -5.26
C ALA A 100 7.14 8.15 -4.35
N PHE A 101 7.55 7.12 -3.61
CA PHE A 101 8.75 7.17 -2.78
C PHE A 101 10.02 7.33 -3.64
N ALA A 102 10.13 6.56 -4.73
CA ALA A 102 11.23 6.70 -5.69
C ALA A 102 11.26 8.08 -6.36
N ALA A 103 10.10 8.62 -6.73
CA ALA A 103 9.97 9.96 -7.31
C ALA A 103 10.36 11.06 -6.30
N LEU A 104 10.00 10.91 -5.02
CA LEU A 104 10.43 11.80 -3.95
C LEU A 104 11.95 11.80 -3.79
N LEU A 105 12.56 10.61 -3.72
CA LEU A 105 14.02 10.49 -3.64
C LEU A 105 14.69 11.13 -4.85
N LEU A 106 14.21 10.84 -6.07
CA LEU A 106 14.74 11.41 -7.29
C LEU A 106 14.68 12.94 -7.25
N SER A 107 13.50 13.51 -6.91
CA SER A 107 13.32 14.96 -6.77
C SER A 107 14.24 15.56 -5.71
N LEU A 108 14.44 14.86 -4.60
CA LEU A 108 15.29 15.32 -3.51
C LEU A 108 16.78 15.30 -3.91
N PHE A 109 17.22 14.33 -4.71
CA PHE A 109 18.60 14.28 -5.22
C PHE A 109 18.87 15.21 -6.40
N THR A 110 17.89 15.48 -7.26
CA THR A 110 18.10 16.32 -8.46
C THR A 110 17.75 17.79 -8.24
N VAL A 111 16.70 18.09 -7.47
CA VAL A 111 16.20 19.46 -7.24
C VAL A 111 16.53 19.96 -5.84
N GLY A 112 16.59 19.06 -4.85
CA GLY A 112 16.85 19.41 -3.46
C GLY A 112 15.60 19.87 -2.70
N TRP A 113 15.82 20.58 -1.60
CA TRP A 113 14.77 21.17 -0.79
C TRP A 113 14.41 22.57 -1.27
N PRO A 114 13.15 23.01 -1.15
CA PRO A 114 12.80 24.40 -1.44
C PRO A 114 13.56 25.31 -0.47
N THR A 115 14.32 26.27 -1.01
CA THR A 115 15.11 27.23 -0.23
C THR A 115 14.28 28.13 0.68
N ALA A 116 12.96 28.17 0.50
CA ALA A 116 12.03 28.85 1.41
C ALA A 116 11.78 28.09 2.72
N TRP A 117 12.18 26.82 2.80
CA TRP A 117 11.99 25.94 3.97
C TRP A 117 13.32 25.57 4.65
N SER A 118 14.45 26.02 4.10
CA SER A 118 15.79 25.95 4.70
C SER A 118 16.09 27.22 5.48
#